data_AF-A0A1B9M649-F1
#
_entry.id   AF-A0A1B9M649-F1
#
_cell.length_a   1.000
_cell.length_b   1.000
_cell.length_c   1.000
_cell.angle_alpha   90.00
_cell.angle_beta   90.00
_cell.angle_gamma   90.00
#
_symmetry.space_group_name_H-M   'P 1'
#
loop_
_entity.id
_entity.type
_entity.pdbx_description
1 polymer ?
#
loop_
_entity_poly.entity_id
_entity_poly.type
_entity_poly.pdbx_seq_one_letter_code
_entity_poly.pdbx_strand_id
1 'polypeptide(L)'
;MSKYNFQFKEYNWINKSLDSEENTLNNIKENNLDNNLNKEELELIKNPKKWAEYAFSSLNHQQYYVTILAGETPLAYINNSFYGIDISFLEYNQEGELVKYL
;
A
#
# COMPACT_ATOMS: atom_id res chain seq x y z
N MET A 1 18.56 -3.07 12.94
CA MET A 1 17.48 -3.25 11.95
C MET A 1 16.33 -2.33 12.34
N SER A 2 15.69 -1.66 11.38
CA SER A 2 14.46 -0.91 11.65
C SER A 2 13.44 -1.83 12.32
N LYS A 3 12.81 -1.37 13.41
CA LYS A 3 11.72 -2.10 14.10
C LYS A 3 10.51 -2.30 13.19
N TYR A 4 10.42 -1.50 12.13
CA TYR A 4 9.28 -1.45 11.22
C TYR A 4 9.70 -1.76 9.78
N ASN A 5 8.86 -2.52 9.09
CA ASN A 5 8.97 -2.81 7.67
C ASN A 5 7.81 -2.17 6.92
N PHE A 6 8.06 -1.71 5.70
CA PHE A 6 7.06 -1.14 4.80
C PHE A 6 6.96 -2.08 3.61
N GLN A 7 5.78 -2.62 3.35
CA GLN A 7 5.56 -3.56 2.25
C GLN A 7 4.36 -3.13 1.43
N PHE A 8 4.42 -3.35 0.12
CA PHE A 8 3.23 -3.26 -0.72
C PHE A 8 2.31 -4.40 -0.35
N LYS A 9 1.34 -4.12 0.51
CA LYS A 9 0.33 -5.08 0.96
C LYS A 9 -0.93 -4.28 1.20
N GLU A 10 -1.80 -4.27 0.21
CA GLU A 10 -3.09 -3.61 0.29
C GLU A 10 -3.95 -4.30 1.35
N TYR A 11 -4.73 -3.53 2.10
CA TYR A 11 -5.75 -4.07 2.98
C TYR A 11 -6.99 -4.41 2.16
N ASN A 12 -7.34 -5.70 2.13
CA ASN A 12 -8.53 -6.20 1.46
C ASN A 12 -9.71 -6.23 2.43
N TRP A 13 -10.61 -5.25 2.30
CA TRP A 13 -11.75 -5.09 3.21
C TRP A 13 -12.82 -6.19 3.09
N ILE A 14 -12.85 -6.91 1.96
CA ILE A 14 -13.79 -8.01 1.72
C ILE A 14 -13.28 -9.26 2.45
N ASN A 15 -12.01 -9.60 2.24
CA ASN A 15 -11.38 -10.79 2.81
C ASN A 15 -10.86 -10.57 4.25
N LYS A 16 -10.91 -9.33 4.75
CA LYS A 16 -10.37 -8.94 6.06
C LYS A 16 -8.94 -9.39 6.25
N SER A 17 -8.09 -9.14 5.25
CA SER A 17 -6.71 -9.60 5.23
C SER A 17 -5.80 -8.64 4.44
N LEU A 18 -4.49 -8.89 4.48
CA LEU A 18 -3.55 -8.22 3.58
C LEU A 18 -3.43 -9.02 2.30
N ASP A 19 -3.46 -8.33 1.16
CA ASP A 19 -3.15 -8.92 -0.13
C ASP A 19 -1.64 -9.24 -0.27
N SER A 20 -1.31 -10.05 -1.27
CA SER A 20 0.09 -10.32 -1.60
C SER A 20 0.77 -9.07 -2.17
N GLU A 21 2.09 -9.03 -2.07
CA GLU A 21 2.88 -7.94 -2.67
C GLU A 21 2.77 -7.90 -4.18
N GLU A 22 2.72 -9.06 -4.82
CA GLU A 22 2.50 -9.16 -6.26
C GLU A 22 1.12 -8.60 -6.68
N ASN A 23 0.05 -8.99 -5.99
CA ASN A 23 -1.30 -8.51 -6.27
C ASN A 23 -1.39 -7.00 -6.05
N THR A 24 -0.83 -6.51 -4.95
CA THR A 24 -0.82 -5.08 -4.61
C THR A 24 -0.11 -4.27 -5.69
N LEU A 25 1.05 -4.74 -6.17
CA LEU A 25 1.79 -4.08 -7.24
C LEU A 25 1.05 -4.12 -8.58
N ASN A 26 0.32 -5.20 -8.86
CA ASN A 26 -0.52 -5.29 -10.05
C ASN A 26 -1.70 -4.30 -9.96
N ASN A 27 -2.36 -4.19 -8.80
CA ASN A 27 -3.41 -3.21 -8.56
C ASN A 27 -2.91 -1.77 -8.77
N ILE A 28 -1.70 -1.44 -8.31
CA ILE A 28 -1.12 -0.09 -8.55
C ILE A 28 -0.92 0.17 -10.05
N LYS A 29 -0.46 -0.83 -10.81
CA LYS A 29 -0.21 -0.70 -12.25
C LYS A 29 -1.52 -0.58 -13.05
N GLU A 30 -2.51 -1.42 -12.72
CA GLU A 30 -3.80 -1.48 -13.42
C GLU A 30 -4.69 -0.26 -13.11
N ASN A 31 -4.64 0.26 -11.89
CA ASN A 31 -5.42 1.44 -11.50
C ASN A 31 -4.71 2.76 -11.84
N ASN A 32 -3.58 2.74 -12.56
CA ASN A 32 -2.97 3.94 -13.10
C ASN A 32 -3.84 4.46 -14.25
N LEU A 33 -4.22 5.74 -14.19
CA LEU A 33 -5.13 6.39 -15.13
C LEU A 33 -4.67 6.28 -16.59
N ASP A 34 -3.35 6.27 -16.84
CA ASP A 34 -2.76 6.14 -18.18
C ASP A 34 -2.40 4.69 -18.54
N ASN A 35 -2.78 3.74 -17.69
CA ASN A 35 -2.71 2.29 -17.90
C ASN A 35 -1.32 1.70 -18.18
N ASN A 36 -0.23 2.43 -17.96
CA ASN A 36 1.12 1.88 -17.97
C ASN A 36 2.11 2.76 -17.19
N LEU A 37 2.79 2.15 -16.21
CA LEU A 37 4.01 2.72 -15.64
C LEU A 37 5.14 2.63 -16.68
N ASN A 38 5.88 3.71 -16.86
CA ASN A 38 7.08 3.77 -17.68
C ASN A 38 8.26 3.06 -16.98
N LYS A 39 9.40 2.94 -17.69
CA LYS A 39 10.58 2.22 -17.18
C LYS A 39 11.13 2.79 -15.87
N GLU A 40 11.12 4.11 -15.72
CA GLU A 40 11.61 4.77 -14.50
C GLU A 40 10.66 4.51 -13.33
N GLU A 41 9.36 4.65 -13.56
CA GLU A 41 8.32 4.35 -12.57
C GLU A 41 8.35 2.89 -12.10
N LEU A 42 8.57 1.95 -13.03
CA LEU A 42 8.73 0.53 -12.71
C LEU A 42 9.98 0.23 -11.85
N GLU A 43 11.01 1.07 -11.90
CA GLU A 43 12.15 0.96 -10.98
C GLU A 43 11.86 1.59 -9.62
N LEU A 44 11.11 2.70 -9.58
CA LEU A 44 10.72 3.37 -8.34
C LEU A 44 9.78 2.49 -7.50
N ILE A 45 8.81 1.84 -8.14
CA ILE A 45 7.80 1.02 -7.46
C ILE A 45 8.38 -0.23 -6.78
N LYS A 46 9.63 -0.63 -7.08
CA LYS A 46 10.31 -1.71 -6.35
C LYS A 46 10.67 -1.35 -4.90
N ASN A 47 10.52 -0.08 -4.52
CA ASN A 47 10.83 0.39 -3.18
C ASN A 47 9.69 1.27 -2.64
N PRO A 48 9.02 0.87 -1.54
CA PRO A 48 7.90 1.62 -0.96
C PRO A 48 8.18 3.09 -0.67
N LYS A 49 9.42 3.41 -0.26
CA LYS A 49 9.82 4.80 0.04
C LYS A 49 9.99 5.62 -1.23
N LYS A 50 10.74 5.10 -2.21
CA LYS A 50 10.92 5.80 -3.50
C LYS A 50 9.60 5.98 -4.24
N TRP A 51 8.75 4.96 -4.21
CA TRP A 51 7.41 5.06 -4.77
C TRP A 51 6.57 6.11 -4.05
N ALA A 52 6.65 6.22 -2.73
CA ALA A 52 5.94 7.28 -2.00
C ALA A 52 6.40 8.68 -2.43
N GLU A 53 7.71 8.91 -2.54
CA GLU A 53 8.26 10.20 -3.02
C GLU A 53 7.71 10.57 -4.41
N TYR A 54 7.52 9.58 -5.28
CA TYR A 54 6.93 9.77 -6.61
C TYR A 54 5.40 9.98 -6.57
N ALA A 55 4.69 9.07 -5.90
CA ALA A 55 3.25 8.93 -5.94
C ALA A 55 2.51 10.09 -5.25
N PHE A 56 3.08 10.62 -4.18
CA PHE A 56 2.54 11.77 -3.44
C PHE A 56 3.03 13.12 -3.99
N SER A 57 3.86 13.13 -5.03
CA SER A 57 4.24 14.39 -5.66
C SER A 57 3.00 15.05 -6.31
N SER A 58 2.94 16.38 -6.22
CA SER A 58 1.79 17.17 -6.68
C SER A 58 1.48 17.06 -8.18
N LEU A 59 2.39 16.47 -8.95
CA LEU A 59 2.30 16.33 -10.41
C LEU A 59 1.84 14.94 -10.85
N ASN A 60 1.98 13.90 -10.02
CA ASN A 60 1.82 12.52 -10.46
C ASN A 60 0.59 11.82 -9.88
N HIS A 61 0.19 12.15 -8.63
CA HIS A 61 -0.94 11.57 -7.89
C HIS A 61 -1.20 10.08 -8.20
N GLN A 62 -0.18 9.25 -7.96
CA GLN A 62 -0.24 7.82 -8.30
C GLN A 62 -0.79 6.97 -7.17
N GLN A 63 -1.36 5.83 -7.53
CA GLN A 63 -1.85 4.85 -6.57
C GLN A 63 -0.73 4.38 -5.65
N TYR A 64 -1.03 4.31 -4.36
CA TYR A 64 -0.10 3.86 -3.33
C TYR A 64 -0.84 2.97 -2.35
N TYR A 65 -0.34 1.77 -2.09
CA TYR A 65 -0.91 0.84 -1.11
C TYR A 65 0.23 0.17 -0.34
N VAL A 66 0.52 0.66 0.86
CA VAL A 66 1.62 0.13 1.69
C VAL A 66 1.16 -0.09 3.11
N THR A 67 1.56 -1.23 3.67
CA THR A 67 1.35 -1.56 5.08
C THR A 67 2.66 -1.46 5.85
N ILE A 68 2.57 -0.86 7.04
CA ILE A 68 3.63 -0.82 8.05
C ILE A 68 3.48 -2.05 8.94
N LEU A 69 4.54 -2.84 9.07
CA LEU A 69 4.59 -4.03 9.92
C LEU A 69 5.63 -3.89 11.02
N ALA A 70 5.32 -4.36 12.23
CA ALA A 70 6.30 -4.64 13.28
C ALA A 70 6.58 -6.14 13.32
N GLY A 71 7.69 -6.57 12.72
CA GLY A 71 7.89 -7.98 12.39
C GLY A 71 6.86 -8.41 11.34
N GLU A 72 6.02 -9.37 11.69
CA GLU A 72 4.93 -9.87 10.82
C GLU A 72 3.58 -9.23 11.16
N THR A 73 3.48 -8.47 12.26
CA THR A 73 2.23 -7.86 12.71
C THR A 73 1.94 -6.58 11.93
N PRO A 74 0.82 -6.48 11.18
CA PRO A 74 0.38 -5.25 10.55
C PRO A 74 0.00 -4.21 11.61
N LEU A 75 0.39 -2.96 11.40
CA LEU A 75 0.10 -1.85 12.32
C LEU A 75 -0.79 -0.77 11.70
N ALA A 76 -0.48 -0.39 10.46
CA ALA A 76 -1.22 0.61 9.74
C ALA A 76 -1.04 0.38 8.25
N TYR A 77 -2.07 0.72 7.47
CA TYR A 77 -1.93 0.83 6.02
C TYR A 77 -2.13 2.27 5.58
N ILE A 78 -1.42 2.63 4.52
CA ILE A 78 -1.46 3.93 3.88
C ILE A 78 -1.94 3.68 2.46
N ASN A 79 -3.00 4.38 2.07
CA ASN A 79 -3.41 4.46 0.68
C ASN A 79 -3.32 5.88 0.12
N ASN A 80 -3.04 5.98 -1.17
CA ASN A 80 -3.29 7.17 -1.97
C ASN A 80 -4.09 6.71 -3.18
N SER A 81 -5.29 7.25 -3.34
CA SER A 81 -6.19 6.89 -4.43
C SER A 81 -6.86 8.14 -5.00
N PHE A 82 -7.72 7.95 -6.03
CA PHE A 82 -8.55 9.03 -6.56
C PHE A 82 -9.41 9.72 -5.48
N TYR A 83 -9.79 9.00 -4.42
CA TYR A 83 -10.60 9.53 -3.33
C TYR A 83 -9.80 10.28 -2.26
N GLY A 84 -8.48 10.38 -2.44
CA GLY A 84 -7.57 11.03 -1.51
C GLY A 84 -6.64 10.04 -0.81
N ILE A 85 -6.03 10.55 0.26
CA ILE A 85 -5.05 9.84 1.08
C ILE A 85 -5.72 9.36 2.35
N ASP A 86 -5.57 8.08 2.66
CA ASP A 86 -6.09 7.46 3.87
C ASP A 86 -4.96 6.75 4.62
N ILE A 87 -4.96 6.91 5.94
CA ILE A 87 -4.04 6.22 6.84
C ILE A 87 -4.87 5.63 7.95
N SER A 88 -4.83 4.32 8.09
CA SER A 88 -5.65 3.63 9.08
C SER A 88 -4.85 2.57 9.82
N PHE A 89 -5.20 2.39 11.08
CA PHE A 89 -4.59 1.37 11.92
C PHE A 89 -5.22 0.02 11.69
N LEU A 90 -4.41 -1.03 11.84
CA LEU A 90 -4.80 -2.41 11.61
C LEU A 90 -4.60 -3.23 12.89
N GLU A 91 -5.53 -4.12 13.17
CA GLU A 91 -5.43 -5.10 14.25
C GLU A 91 -6.14 -6.39 13.85
N TYR A 92 -5.64 -7.54 14.33
CA TYR A 92 -6.39 -8.78 14.25
C TYR A 92 -7.41 -8.85 15.39
N ASN A 93 -8.69 -9.07 15.06
CA ASN A 93 -9.72 -9.32 16.05
C ASN A 93 -9.61 -10.75 16.63
N GLN A 94 -10.51 -11.10 17.54
CA GLN A 94 -10.53 -12.41 18.20
C GLN A 94 -10.79 -13.58 17.23
N GLU A 95 -11.38 -13.31 16.07
CA GLU A 95 -11.68 -14.30 15.02
C GLU A 95 -10.52 -14.45 14.02
N GLY A 96 -9.43 -13.69 14.19
CA GLY A 96 -8.28 -13.69 13.29
C GLY A 96 -8.47 -12.85 12.03
N GLU A 97 -9.53 -12.04 11.96
CA GLU A 97 -9.77 -11.11 10.87
C GLU A 97 -8.99 -9.81 11.08
N LEU A 98 -8.42 -9.27 10.01
CA LEU A 98 -7.76 -7.98 10.04
C LEU A 98 -8.82 -6.87 9.94
N VAL A 99 -8.89 -6.03 10.97
CA VAL A 99 -9.86 -4.94 11.08
C VAL A 99 -9.14 -3.60 10.94
N LYS A 100 -9.79 -2.66 10.27
CA LYS A 100 -9.35 -1.29 10.07
C LYS A 100 -9.97 -0.37 11.14
N TYR A 101 -9.15 0.48 11.75
CA TYR A 101 -9.58 1.56 12.64
C TYR A 101 -9.06 2.92 12.17
N LEU A 102 -9.90 3.95 12.35
CA LEU A 102 -9.71 5.33 11.92
C LEU A 102 -9.67 5.51 10.39
#